data_AF-A0A2T7HDP8-F1
#
_entry.id   AF-A0A2T7HDP8-F1
#
_cell.length_a   1.000
_cell.length_b   1.000
_cell.length_c   1.000
_cell.angle_alpha   90.00
_cell.angle_beta   90.00
_cell.angle_gamma   90.00
#
_symmetry.space_group_name_H-M   'P 1'
#
loop_
_entity.id
_entity.type
_entity.pdbx_description
1 polymer ?
#
loop_
_entity_poly.entity_id
_entity_poly.type
_entity_poly.pdbx_seq_one_letter_code
_entity_poly.pdbx_strand_id
1 'polypeptide(L)'
;MKLSGQREIDEFQILEALEIHEGSSLALFDAEGARERLNRMAWVKNASVMKLYPSTLQINIEERVPYALWQRGDLVSIINESGDVITDEVDGRYANLLLVVNHGAQRRAVEINSALAEVPELRPRVRAAFLISDRRWDLQLENGISISLPENNIDAALADLMKMDRESGLLSRDIVAIDLRLADRVTVRLSDEVAEQRKVMTGGKGRTGKKERDT
;
A
#
# COMPACT_ATOMS: atom_id res chain seq x y z
N MET A 1 -11.89 29.77 -22.21
CA MET A 1 -12.10 28.40 -21.68
C MET A 1 -12.39 28.50 -20.19
N LYS A 2 -13.19 27.60 -19.63
CA LYS A 2 -13.37 27.44 -18.19
C LYS A 2 -12.97 26.02 -17.82
N LEU A 3 -11.94 25.89 -16.99
CA LEU A 3 -11.41 24.62 -16.51
C LEU A 3 -11.69 24.49 -15.01
N SER A 4 -12.14 23.31 -14.57
CA SER A 4 -12.34 23.02 -13.16
C SER A 4 -12.13 21.54 -12.81
N GLY A 5 -11.82 21.27 -11.55
CA GLY A 5 -11.71 19.92 -10.99
C GLY A 5 -10.31 19.28 -11.07
N GLN A 6 -9.37 19.91 -11.77
CA GLN A 6 -7.97 19.50 -11.81
C GLN A 6 -7.24 19.86 -10.49
N ARG A 7 -6.33 18.99 -10.07
CA ARG A 7 -5.43 19.17 -8.92
C ARG A 7 -4.00 18.76 -9.27
N GLU A 8 -3.86 17.63 -9.96
CA GLU A 8 -2.59 17.02 -10.32
C GLU A 8 -2.20 17.29 -11.78
N ILE A 9 -3.18 17.42 -12.67
CA ILE A 9 -2.94 17.64 -14.10
C ILE A 9 -2.76 19.15 -14.37
N ASP A 10 -1.69 19.50 -15.09
CA ASP A 10 -1.45 20.87 -15.52
C ASP A 10 -2.45 21.30 -16.60
N GLU A 11 -2.88 22.56 -16.58
CA GLU A 11 -3.67 23.18 -17.64
C GLU A 11 -2.99 23.03 -19.01
N PHE A 12 -1.67 23.10 -19.08
CA PHE A 12 -0.95 22.90 -20.34
C PHE A 12 -1.17 21.49 -20.93
N GLN A 13 -1.08 20.44 -20.10
CA GLN A 13 -1.34 19.06 -20.53
C GLN A 13 -2.77 18.87 -21.01
N ILE A 14 -3.71 19.56 -20.36
CA ILE A 14 -5.13 19.55 -20.75
C ILE A 14 -5.29 20.24 -22.11
N LEU A 15 -4.70 21.41 -22.32
CA LEU A 15 -4.76 22.13 -23.60
C LEU A 15 -4.15 21.33 -24.74
N GLU A 16 -3.03 20.66 -24.50
CA GLU A 16 -2.40 19.75 -25.45
C GLU A 16 -3.34 18.58 -25.81
N ALA A 17 -3.94 17.93 -24.81
CA ALA A 17 -4.90 16.86 -25.01
C ALA A 17 -6.19 17.32 -25.72
N LEU A 18 -6.54 18.61 -25.63
CA LEU A 18 -7.68 19.17 -26.35
C LEU A 18 -7.35 19.48 -27.82
N GLU A 19 -6.08 19.49 -28.22
CA GLU A 19 -5.61 19.89 -29.57
C GLU A 19 -6.07 21.30 -29.95
N ILE A 20 -6.16 22.20 -28.96
CA ILE A 20 -6.53 23.59 -29.19
C ILE A 20 -5.28 24.38 -29.54
N HIS A 21 -5.29 25.01 -30.72
CA HIS A 21 -4.22 25.89 -31.18
C HIS A 21 -4.72 27.34 -31.26
N GLU A 22 -3.80 28.30 -31.37
CA GLU A 22 -4.19 29.69 -31.62
C GLU A 22 -5.04 29.78 -32.90
N GLY A 23 -6.28 30.30 -32.78
CA GLY A 23 -7.22 30.42 -33.88
C GLY A 23 -8.25 29.30 -34.04
N SER A 24 -8.28 28.29 -33.17
CA SER A 24 -9.30 27.23 -33.20
C SER A 24 -10.72 27.79 -33.02
N SER A 25 -11.64 27.44 -33.94
CA SER A 25 -13.05 27.84 -33.88
C SER A 25 -13.88 26.87 -33.05
N LEU A 26 -14.67 27.37 -32.09
CA LEU A 26 -15.56 26.57 -31.26
C LEU A 26 -16.61 25.80 -32.09
N ALA A 27 -17.02 26.37 -33.23
CA ALA A 27 -17.96 25.72 -34.14
C ALA A 27 -17.40 24.40 -34.71
N LEU A 28 -16.11 24.39 -35.05
CA LEU A 28 -15.41 23.24 -35.65
C LEU A 28 -14.75 22.32 -34.61
N PHE A 29 -14.72 22.72 -33.34
CA PHE A 29 -14.08 21.96 -32.27
C PHE A 29 -14.79 20.62 -32.03
N ASP A 30 -14.07 19.50 -32.06
CA ASP A 30 -14.63 18.19 -31.71
C ASP A 30 -14.59 17.98 -30.18
N ALA A 31 -15.72 18.25 -29.53
CA ALA A 31 -15.84 18.09 -28.08
C ALA A 31 -15.86 16.61 -27.65
N GLU A 32 -16.33 15.70 -28.50
CA GLU A 32 -16.39 14.28 -28.18
C GLU A 32 -15.00 13.64 -28.28
N GLY A 33 -14.27 13.88 -29.38
CA GLY A 33 -12.88 13.45 -29.50
C GLY A 33 -11.98 14.04 -28.42
N ALA A 34 -12.19 15.31 -28.05
CA ALA A 34 -11.49 15.95 -26.94
C ALA A 34 -11.78 15.28 -25.59
N ARG A 35 -13.05 14.97 -25.30
CA ARG A 35 -13.44 14.22 -24.10
C ARG A 35 -12.75 12.86 -24.04
N GLU A 36 -12.72 12.13 -25.16
CA GLU A 36 -12.06 10.83 -25.23
C GLU A 36 -10.55 10.92 -25.00
N ARG A 37 -9.88 11.93 -25.57
CA ARG A 37 -8.44 12.18 -25.32
C ARG A 37 -8.17 12.45 -23.84
N LEU A 38 -8.96 13.31 -23.21
CA LEU A 38 -8.83 13.57 -21.77
C LEU A 38 -9.05 12.31 -20.94
N ASN A 39 -10.06 11.50 -21.25
CA ASN A 39 -10.33 10.25 -20.53
C ASN A 39 -9.22 9.19 -20.68
N ARG A 40 -8.37 9.29 -21.71
CA ARG A 40 -7.19 8.42 -21.88
C ARG A 40 -6.02 8.80 -20.99
N MET A 41 -6.03 9.99 -20.38
CA MET A 41 -4.98 10.41 -19.46
C MET A 41 -5.05 9.58 -18.16
N ALA A 42 -3.90 9.11 -17.68
CA ALA A 42 -3.82 8.21 -16.54
C ALA A 42 -4.30 8.85 -15.22
N TRP A 43 -4.25 10.17 -15.09
CA TRP A 43 -4.82 10.90 -13.95
C TRP A 43 -6.32 11.17 -14.06
N VAL A 44 -6.95 11.05 -15.24
CA VAL A 44 -8.36 11.41 -15.44
C VAL A 44 -9.27 10.22 -15.23
N LYS A 45 -10.05 10.23 -14.14
CA LYS A 45 -11.13 9.26 -13.93
C LYS A 45 -12.28 9.50 -14.89
N ASN A 46 -12.66 10.77 -15.06
CA ASN A 46 -13.71 11.18 -15.99
C ASN A 46 -13.52 12.64 -16.41
N ALA A 47 -13.76 12.95 -17.68
CA ALA A 47 -13.74 14.30 -18.21
C ALA A 47 -15.08 14.61 -18.87
N SER A 48 -15.52 15.86 -18.70
CA SER A 48 -16.67 16.42 -19.39
C SER A 48 -16.23 17.64 -20.18
N VAL A 49 -16.67 17.72 -21.43
CA VAL A 49 -16.34 18.82 -22.35
C VAL A 49 -17.64 19.34 -22.92
N MET A 50 -17.97 20.60 -22.63
CA MET A 50 -19.22 21.25 -23.03
C MET A 50 -18.95 22.54 -23.78
N LYS A 51 -19.63 22.72 -24.92
CA LYS A 51 -19.64 23.97 -25.66
C LYS A 51 -20.73 24.89 -25.11
N LEU A 52 -20.33 26.03 -24.58
CA LEU A 52 -21.21 27.11 -24.15
C LEU A 52 -21.11 28.26 -25.15
N TYR A 53 -22.15 28.43 -25.96
CA TYR A 53 -22.21 29.50 -26.95
C TYR A 53 -22.25 30.89 -26.28
N PRO A 54 -21.68 31.93 -26.92
CA PRO A 54 -21.12 31.91 -28.28
C PRO A 54 -19.67 31.42 -28.39
N SER A 55 -18.86 31.45 -27.32
CA SER A 55 -17.39 31.28 -27.43
C SER A 55 -16.71 30.61 -26.23
N THR A 56 -17.44 29.94 -25.35
CA THR A 56 -16.87 29.32 -24.13
C THR A 56 -16.83 27.81 -24.26
N LEU A 57 -15.66 27.22 -24.02
CA LEU A 57 -15.54 25.78 -23.75
C LEU A 57 -15.44 25.58 -22.24
N GLN A 58 -16.35 24.80 -21.67
CA GLN A 58 -16.31 24.37 -20.27
C GLN A 58 -15.79 22.94 -20.21
N ILE A 59 -14.75 22.74 -19.42
CA ILE A 59 -14.14 21.45 -19.16
C ILE A 59 -14.17 21.21 -17.65
N ASN A 60 -14.73 20.07 -17.25
CA ASN A 60 -14.63 19.61 -15.87
C ASN A 60 -13.91 18.27 -15.88
N ILE A 61 -12.85 18.16 -15.08
CA ILE A 61 -12.05 16.95 -14.90
C ILE A 61 -12.28 16.40 -13.50
N GLU A 62 -12.57 15.11 -13.42
CA GLU A 62 -12.53 14.32 -12.20
C GLU A 62 -11.24 13.49 -12.24
N GLU A 63 -10.32 13.76 -11.32
CA GLU A 63 -9.06 13.04 -11.22
C GLU A 63 -9.20 11.72 -10.46
N ARG A 64 -8.36 10.73 -10.80
CA ARG A 64 -8.22 9.49 -10.05
C ARG A 64 -7.63 9.79 -8.68
N VAL A 65 -8.15 9.10 -7.66
CA VAL A 65 -7.64 9.21 -6.29
C VAL A 65 -6.51 8.20 -6.09
N PRO A 66 -5.30 8.64 -5.71
CA PRO A 66 -4.23 7.76 -5.29
C PRO A 66 -4.65 6.88 -4.11
N TYR A 67 -4.45 5.57 -4.23
CA TYR A 67 -4.92 4.59 -3.25
C TYR A 67 -3.78 3.84 -2.56
N ALA A 68 -2.82 3.36 -3.35
CA ALA A 68 -1.66 2.62 -2.85
C ALA A 68 -0.45 2.83 -3.78
N LEU A 69 0.73 2.48 -3.29
CA LEU A 69 1.94 2.37 -4.11
C LEU A 69 2.11 0.92 -4.50
N TRP A 70 2.36 0.63 -5.76
CA TRP A 70 2.60 -0.72 -6.25
C TRP A 70 4.04 -0.87 -6.72
N GLN A 71 4.77 -1.80 -6.11
CA GLN A 71 6.12 -2.15 -6.51
C GLN A 71 6.17 -3.47 -7.29
N ARG A 72 6.74 -3.39 -8.50
CA ARG A 72 7.08 -4.54 -9.35
C ARG A 72 8.57 -4.51 -9.69
N GLY A 73 9.35 -5.41 -9.08
CA GLY A 73 10.81 -5.35 -9.16
C GLY A 73 11.32 -4.01 -8.61
N ASP A 74 12.00 -3.24 -9.44
CA ASP A 74 12.58 -1.94 -9.08
C ASP A 74 11.65 -0.74 -9.38
N LEU A 75 10.51 -0.98 -10.03
CA LEU A 75 9.57 0.08 -10.43
C LEU A 75 8.45 0.22 -9.40
N VAL A 76 8.23 1.44 -8.93
CA VAL A 76 7.12 1.81 -8.04
C VAL A 76 6.16 2.73 -8.77
N SER A 77 4.87 2.43 -8.70
CA SER A 77 3.82 3.22 -9.34
C SER A 77 2.73 3.59 -8.35
N ILE A 78 2.06 4.72 -8.58
CA ILE A 78 0.83 5.07 -7.87
C ILE A 78 -0.32 4.35 -8.56
N ILE A 79 -1.18 3.69 -7.78
CA ILE A 79 -2.38 3.02 -8.28
C ILE A 79 -3.64 3.62 -7.66
N ASN A 80 -4.75 3.52 -8.40
CA ASN A 80 -6.09 3.80 -7.87
C ASN A 80 -6.65 2.58 -7.11
N GLU A 81 -7.85 2.73 -6.53
CA GLU A 81 -8.56 1.66 -5.81
C GLU A 81 -8.81 0.41 -6.68
N SER A 82 -9.02 0.58 -7.99
CA SER A 82 -9.22 -0.52 -8.93
C SER A 82 -7.94 -1.27 -9.29
N GLY A 83 -6.77 -0.73 -8.91
CA GLY A 83 -5.45 -1.28 -9.26
C GLY A 83 -4.89 -0.80 -10.59
N ASP A 84 -5.52 0.19 -11.23
CA ASP A 84 -4.98 0.86 -12.42
C ASP A 84 -3.82 1.76 -12.04
N VAL A 85 -2.77 1.74 -12.86
CA VAL A 85 -1.61 2.62 -12.69
C VAL A 85 -1.97 4.04 -13.13
N ILE A 86 -1.74 4.99 -12.22
CA ILE A 86 -1.89 6.43 -12.45
C ILE A 86 -0.59 7.03 -12.99
N THR A 87 0.54 6.73 -12.34
CA THR A 87 1.86 7.23 -12.74
C THR A 87 2.97 6.35 -12.15
N ASP A 88 4.12 6.29 -12.83
CA ASP A 88 5.36 5.69 -12.32
C ASP A 88 6.23 6.70 -11.55
N GLU A 89 5.85 7.98 -11.57
CA GLU A 89 6.54 9.04 -10.84
C GLU A 89 5.93 9.19 -9.44
N VAL A 90 6.62 8.65 -8.44
CA VAL A 90 6.18 8.72 -7.05
C VAL A 90 6.79 9.94 -6.36
N ASP A 91 5.94 10.92 -6.08
CA ASP A 91 6.28 12.07 -5.24
C ASP A 91 6.21 11.70 -3.74
N GLY A 92 7.07 12.30 -2.92
CA GLY A 92 7.13 12.11 -1.47
C GLY A 92 5.82 12.46 -0.74
N ARG A 93 4.93 13.27 -1.31
CA ARG A 93 3.59 13.50 -0.76
C ARG A 93 2.72 12.24 -0.66
N TYR A 94 3.02 11.20 -1.44
CA TYR A 94 2.31 9.92 -1.41
C TYR A 94 3.06 8.85 -0.61
N ALA A 95 4.13 9.20 0.10
CA ALA A 95 4.93 8.24 0.88
C ALA A 95 4.15 7.53 2.00
N ASN A 96 3.01 8.09 2.45
CA ASN A 96 2.16 7.48 3.47
C ASN A 96 1.19 6.42 2.92
N LEU A 97 1.05 6.33 1.59
CA LEU A 97 0.24 5.29 0.96
C LEU A 97 0.87 3.91 1.22
N LEU A 98 0.02 2.89 1.35
CA LEU A 98 0.50 1.53 1.58
C LEU A 98 1.28 1.05 0.36
N LEU A 99 2.49 0.53 0.59
CA LEU A 99 3.28 -0.11 -0.45
C LEU A 99 2.84 -1.57 -0.61
N VAL A 100 2.20 -1.91 -1.72
CA VAL A 100 1.88 -3.28 -2.11
C VAL A 100 2.93 -3.80 -3.10
N VAL A 101 3.45 -5.00 -2.86
CA VAL A 101 4.61 -5.55 -3.57
C VAL A 101 4.24 -6.86 -4.26
N ASN A 102 4.89 -7.11 -5.40
CA ASN A 102 4.74 -8.24 -6.33
C ASN A 102 3.66 -8.03 -7.39
N HIS A 103 3.74 -8.85 -8.44
CA HIS A 103 2.76 -8.86 -9.51
C HIS A 103 1.38 -9.26 -8.96
N GLY A 104 0.32 -8.62 -9.44
CA GLY A 104 -1.06 -8.91 -9.02
C GLY A 104 -1.49 -8.22 -7.72
N ALA A 105 -0.54 -7.73 -6.93
CA ALA A 105 -0.80 -7.01 -5.68
C ALA A 105 -1.67 -5.76 -5.88
N GLN A 106 -1.51 -5.06 -7.01
CA GLN A 106 -2.28 -3.86 -7.33
C GLN A 106 -3.79 -4.11 -7.40
N ARG A 107 -4.20 -5.27 -7.92
CA ARG A 107 -5.63 -5.61 -8.06
C ARG A 107 -6.25 -6.10 -6.76
N ARG A 108 -5.43 -6.50 -5.79
CA ARG A 108 -5.85 -6.97 -4.47
C ARG A 108 -5.53 -5.96 -3.36
N ALA A 109 -5.08 -4.76 -3.71
CA ALA A 109 -4.72 -3.73 -2.74
C ALA A 109 -5.91 -3.36 -1.82
N VAL A 110 -7.13 -3.41 -2.36
CA VAL A 110 -8.37 -3.15 -1.60
C VAL A 110 -8.53 -4.13 -0.43
N GLU A 111 -8.28 -5.42 -0.66
CA GLU A 111 -8.41 -6.46 0.37
C GLU A 111 -7.55 -6.15 1.59
N ILE A 112 -6.26 -5.88 1.37
CA ILE A 112 -5.34 -5.63 2.49
C ILE A 112 -5.55 -4.26 3.12
N ASN A 113 -5.89 -3.24 2.33
CA ASN A 113 -6.09 -1.90 2.84
C ASN A 113 -7.40 -1.78 3.64
N SER A 114 -8.46 -2.47 3.22
CA SER A 114 -9.70 -2.61 4.00
C SER A 114 -9.46 -3.36 5.31
N ALA A 115 -8.72 -4.48 5.27
CA ALA A 115 -8.39 -5.23 6.49
C ALA A 115 -7.58 -4.39 7.50
N LEU A 116 -6.65 -3.57 7.01
CA LEU A 116 -5.90 -2.63 7.85
C LEU A 116 -6.74 -1.45 8.35
N ALA A 117 -7.80 -1.07 7.64
CA ALA A 117 -8.71 -0.01 8.08
C ALA A 117 -9.54 -0.42 9.30
N GLU A 118 -9.86 -1.71 9.45
CA GLU A 118 -10.49 -2.27 10.65
C GLU A 118 -9.55 -2.25 11.88
N VAL A 119 -8.25 -2.07 11.64
CA VAL A 119 -7.21 -2.11 12.67
C VAL A 119 -6.34 -0.83 12.60
N PRO A 120 -6.89 0.34 12.96
CA PRO A 120 -6.23 1.64 12.77
C PRO A 120 -4.96 1.81 13.61
N GLU A 121 -4.79 1.05 14.68
CA GLU A 121 -3.57 1.03 15.50
C GLU A 121 -2.38 0.38 14.77
N LEU A 122 -2.66 -0.56 13.85
CA LEU A 122 -1.64 -1.30 13.11
C LEU A 122 -1.24 -0.59 11.82
N ARG A 123 -2.20 0.02 11.11
CA ARG A 123 -1.97 0.63 9.78
C ARG A 123 -0.75 1.58 9.73
N PRO A 124 -0.51 2.48 10.70
CA PRO A 124 0.65 3.37 10.68
C PRO A 124 1.99 2.64 10.85
N ARG A 125 1.98 1.45 11.46
CA ARG A 125 3.19 0.64 11.66
C ARG A 125 3.53 -0.21 10.43
N VAL A 126 2.58 -0.38 9.49
CA VAL A 126 2.77 -1.20 8.29
C VAL A 126 3.43 -0.37 7.21
N ARG A 127 4.64 -0.78 6.83
CA ARG A 127 5.41 -0.17 5.75
C ARG A 127 5.04 -0.75 4.39
N ALA A 128 4.92 -2.07 4.30
CA ALA A 128 4.65 -2.77 3.04
C ALA A 128 3.80 -4.02 3.23
N ALA A 129 3.10 -4.42 2.18
CA ALA A 129 2.35 -5.67 2.07
C ALA A 129 2.80 -6.44 0.83
N PHE A 130 3.28 -7.66 1.01
CA PHE A 130 3.79 -8.52 -0.05
C PHE A 130 2.73 -9.56 -0.42
N LEU A 131 2.36 -9.61 -1.69
CA LEU A 131 1.50 -10.68 -2.20
C LEU A 131 2.36 -11.90 -2.52
N ILE A 132 2.19 -13.00 -1.79
CA ILE A 132 2.96 -14.23 -1.96
C ILE A 132 2.14 -15.25 -2.76
N SER A 133 2.73 -15.73 -3.85
CA SER A 133 2.13 -16.73 -4.76
C SER A 133 0.72 -16.37 -5.21
N ASP A 134 0.44 -15.08 -5.42
CA ASP A 134 -0.86 -14.51 -5.81
C ASP A 134 -2.04 -14.84 -4.86
N ARG A 135 -1.76 -15.35 -3.65
CA ARG A 135 -2.79 -15.89 -2.75
C ARG A 135 -2.81 -15.28 -1.36
N ARG A 136 -1.65 -15.18 -0.70
CA ARG A 136 -1.56 -14.71 0.68
C ARG A 136 -0.82 -13.38 0.80
N TRP A 137 -1.07 -12.66 1.87
CA TRP A 137 -0.37 -11.44 2.19
C TRP A 137 0.64 -11.64 3.32
N ASP A 138 1.84 -11.10 3.17
CA ASP A 138 2.79 -10.95 4.27
C ASP A 138 2.99 -9.44 4.50
N LEU A 139 2.79 -8.96 5.73
CA LEU A 139 3.01 -7.56 6.10
C LEU A 139 4.42 -7.36 6.60
N GLN A 140 5.01 -6.21 6.28
CA GLN A 140 6.25 -5.75 6.86
C GLN A 140 6.02 -4.46 7.62
N LEU A 141 6.38 -4.47 8.89
CA LEU A 141 6.30 -3.32 9.78
C LEU A 141 7.55 -2.43 9.67
N GLU A 142 7.42 -1.18 10.09
CA GLU A 142 8.52 -0.20 10.11
C GLU A 142 9.71 -0.63 10.98
N ASN A 143 9.44 -1.37 12.05
CA ASN A 143 10.46 -1.93 12.94
C ASN A 143 11.12 -3.22 12.41
N GLY A 144 10.82 -3.62 11.17
CA GLY A 144 11.39 -4.79 10.51
C GLY A 144 10.65 -6.11 10.77
N ILE A 145 9.64 -6.13 11.64
CA ILE A 145 8.85 -7.33 11.92
C ILE A 145 8.07 -7.72 10.67
N SER A 146 8.13 -9.01 10.33
CA SER A 146 7.32 -9.60 9.25
C SER A 146 6.15 -10.39 9.82
N ILE A 147 4.93 -10.12 9.35
CA ILE A 147 3.71 -10.83 9.76
C ILE A 147 3.20 -11.62 8.56
N SER A 148 3.22 -12.95 8.62
CA SER A 148 2.57 -13.79 7.60
C SER A 148 1.08 -13.91 7.91
N LEU A 149 0.23 -13.43 7.01
CA LEU A 149 -1.23 -13.52 7.16
C LEU A 149 -1.75 -14.86 6.60
N PRO A 150 -2.90 -15.34 7.11
CA PRO A 150 -3.62 -16.43 6.47
C PRO A 150 -4.15 -16.01 5.09
N GLU A 151 -4.45 -17.00 4.26
CA GLU A 151 -5.05 -16.79 2.93
C GLU A 151 -6.51 -16.30 3.02
N ASN A 152 -7.21 -16.64 4.11
CA ASN A 152 -8.60 -16.28 4.37
C ASN A 152 -8.73 -15.63 5.75
N ASN A 153 -9.80 -14.85 5.95
CA ASN A 153 -10.13 -14.19 7.22
C ASN A 153 -9.00 -13.29 7.77
N ILE A 154 -8.40 -12.49 6.88
CA ILE A 154 -7.32 -11.56 7.24
C ILE A 154 -7.79 -10.62 8.37
N ASP A 155 -9.01 -10.11 8.29
CA ASP A 155 -9.58 -9.18 9.28
C ASP A 155 -9.56 -9.78 10.70
N ALA A 156 -10.00 -11.03 10.84
CA ALA A 156 -10.01 -11.73 12.13
C ALA A 156 -8.59 -11.96 12.65
N ALA A 157 -7.66 -12.36 11.77
CA ALA A 157 -6.26 -12.58 12.15
C ALA A 157 -5.58 -11.29 12.63
N LEU A 158 -5.85 -10.16 11.98
CA LEU A 158 -5.34 -8.85 12.41
C LEU A 158 -5.97 -8.40 13.74
N ALA A 159 -7.26 -8.62 13.94
CA ALA A 159 -7.94 -8.33 15.19
C ALA A 159 -7.38 -9.14 16.36
N ASP A 160 -7.16 -10.44 16.16
CA ASP A 160 -6.56 -11.34 17.16
C ASP A 160 -5.11 -10.94 17.46
N LEU A 161 -4.31 -10.59 16.45
CA LEU A 161 -2.96 -10.08 16.62
C LEU A 161 -2.95 -8.85 17.53
N MET A 162 -3.84 -7.89 17.29
CA MET A 162 -3.91 -6.68 18.12
C MET A 162 -4.41 -6.95 19.54
N LYS A 163 -5.31 -7.91 19.71
CA LYS A 163 -5.72 -8.34 21.06
C LYS A 163 -4.50 -8.89 21.82
N MET A 164 -3.71 -9.76 21.19
CA MET A 164 -2.49 -10.31 21.80
C MET A 164 -1.42 -9.24 22.04
N ASP A 165 -1.28 -8.26 21.14
CA ASP A 165 -0.37 -7.13 21.33
C ASP A 165 -0.77 -6.28 22.55
N ARG A 166 -2.06 -6.00 22.72
CA ARG A 166 -2.57 -5.27 23.90
C ARG A 166 -2.36 -6.03 25.22
N GLU A 167 -2.50 -7.35 25.20
CA GLU A 167 -2.34 -8.17 26.41
C GLU A 167 -0.88 -8.44 26.79
N SER A 168 0.02 -8.56 25.80
CA SER A 168 1.38 -9.07 26.05
C SER A 168 2.53 -8.25 25.44
N GLY A 169 2.21 -7.21 24.66
CA GLY A 169 3.17 -6.35 23.98
C GLY A 169 4.02 -7.11 22.96
N LEU A 170 3.39 -7.86 22.05
CA LEU A 170 4.12 -8.67 21.08
C LEU A 170 4.89 -7.82 20.08
N LEU A 171 4.26 -6.77 19.54
CA LEU A 171 4.83 -5.93 18.48
C LEU A 171 5.95 -5.01 18.99
N SER A 172 6.12 -4.90 20.32
CA SER A 172 7.16 -4.10 20.98
C SER A 172 8.33 -4.92 21.54
N ARG A 173 8.26 -6.27 21.46
CA ARG A 173 9.36 -7.16 21.84
C ARG A 173 10.33 -7.36 20.68
N ASP A 174 11.54 -7.85 20.97
CA ASP A 174 12.56 -8.28 20.00
C ASP A 174 12.13 -9.53 19.19
N ILE A 175 10.98 -9.45 18.54
CA ILE A 175 10.40 -10.45 17.66
C ILE A 175 10.80 -10.09 16.23
N VAL A 176 11.10 -11.08 15.39
CA VAL A 176 11.47 -10.86 13.98
C VAL A 176 10.35 -11.26 13.04
N ALA A 177 9.61 -12.32 13.38
CA ALA A 177 8.46 -12.73 12.58
C ALA A 177 7.31 -13.28 13.42
N ILE A 178 6.10 -12.99 12.96
CA ILE A 178 4.84 -13.48 13.52
C ILE A 178 4.12 -14.25 12.41
N ASP A 179 3.92 -15.55 12.61
CA ASP A 179 3.18 -16.38 11.66
C ASP A 179 1.74 -16.59 12.15
N LEU A 180 0.76 -16.09 11.39
CA LEU A 180 -0.68 -16.20 11.64
C LEU A 180 -1.37 -17.19 10.68
N ARG A 181 -0.63 -18.00 9.92
CA ARG A 181 -1.21 -18.91 8.91
C ARG A 181 -2.17 -19.95 9.48
N LEU A 182 -2.01 -20.30 10.75
CA LEU A 182 -2.86 -21.24 11.46
C LEU A 182 -3.74 -20.46 12.43
N ALA A 183 -5.05 -20.51 12.23
CA ALA A 183 -6.04 -19.77 13.04
C ALA A 183 -5.88 -19.98 14.56
N ASP A 184 -5.36 -21.13 14.97
CA ASP A 184 -5.22 -21.48 16.39
C ASP A 184 -3.80 -21.28 16.96
N ARG A 185 -2.81 -20.83 16.17
CA ARG A 185 -1.41 -20.77 16.60
C ARG A 185 -0.62 -19.62 15.99
N VAL A 186 -0.22 -18.69 16.85
CA VAL A 186 0.77 -17.66 16.52
C VAL A 186 2.17 -18.20 16.78
N THR A 187 2.99 -18.34 15.73
CA THR A 187 4.40 -18.72 15.91
C THR A 187 5.28 -17.47 15.86
N VAL A 188 5.97 -17.20 16.97
CA VAL A 188 6.92 -16.09 17.10
C VAL A 188 8.32 -16.62 16.84
N ARG A 189 8.99 -16.09 15.80
CA ARG A 189 10.43 -16.29 15.60
C ARG A 189 11.19 -15.09 16.16
N LEU A 190 12.04 -15.34 17.16
CA LEU A 190 13.02 -14.36 17.64
C LEU A 190 14.23 -14.35 16.70
N SER A 191 14.97 -13.23 16.63
CA SER A 191 16.17 -13.14 15.79
C SER A 191 17.20 -14.19 16.23
N ASP A 192 17.86 -14.81 15.24
CA ASP A 192 18.91 -15.80 15.46
C ASP A 192 20.08 -15.25 16.30
N GLU A 193 20.29 -13.92 16.32
CA GLU A 193 21.34 -13.27 17.13
C GLU A 193 21.04 -13.27 18.64
N VAL A 194 19.77 -13.20 19.04
CA VAL A 194 19.39 -13.14 20.47
C VAL A 194 19.18 -14.54 21.06
N ALA A 195 18.81 -15.53 20.24
CA ALA A 195 18.73 -16.93 20.67
C ALA A 195 20.10 -17.44 21.16
N GLU A 196 21.18 -17.05 20.48
CA GLU A 196 22.55 -17.36 20.90
C GLU A 196 22.99 -16.50 22.10
N GLN A 197 22.66 -15.20 22.16
CA GLN A 197 22.98 -14.38 23.35
C GLN A 197 22.24 -14.84 24.62
N ARG A 198 20.99 -15.34 24.52
CA ARG A 198 20.27 -15.93 25.67
C ARG A 198 20.82 -17.28 26.08
N LYS A 199 21.27 -18.14 25.16
CA LYS A 199 21.99 -19.39 25.52
C LYS A 199 23.28 -19.08 26.29
N VAL A 200 24.00 -18.04 25.88
CA VAL A 200 25.22 -17.60 26.57
C VAL A 200 24.90 -16.98 27.95
N MET A 201 23.80 -16.25 28.11
CA MET A 201 23.42 -15.64 29.40
C MET A 201 22.72 -16.60 30.39
N THR A 202 22.04 -17.65 29.92
CA THR A 202 21.31 -18.60 30.80
C THR A 202 22.07 -19.90 31.10
N GLY A 203 23.24 -20.13 30.47
CA GLY A 203 24.11 -21.29 30.73
C GLY A 203 25.00 -21.19 31.98
N GLY A 204 24.90 -20.11 32.77
CA GLY A 204 25.91 -19.75 33.78
C GLY A 204 25.44 -19.69 35.23
N LYS A 205 24.75 -20.72 35.77
CA LYS A 205 24.82 -21.09 37.20
C LYS A 205 23.98 -22.34 37.51
N GLY A 206 24.65 -23.46 37.76
CA GLY A 206 23.99 -24.62 38.35
C GLY A 206 24.84 -25.90 38.42
N ARG A 207 25.59 -26.02 39.53
CA ARG A 207 26.01 -27.28 40.19
C ARG A 207 27.28 -27.98 39.64
N THR A 208 28.44 -27.57 40.16
CA THR A 208 29.59 -28.48 40.29
C THR A 208 29.43 -29.28 41.59
N GLY A 209 29.56 -30.60 41.46
CA GLY A 209 29.12 -31.61 42.42
C GLY A 209 29.91 -31.66 43.73
N LYS A 210 29.17 -31.94 44.80
CA LYS A 210 29.66 -32.59 46.00
C LYS A 210 29.75 -34.09 45.71
N LYS A 211 30.92 -34.71 45.84
CA LYS A 211 31.03 -36.14 46.18
C LYS A 211 32.29 -36.37 47.03
N GLU A 212 32.04 -36.79 48.26
CA GLU A 212 33.00 -37.27 49.26
C GLU A 212 33.63 -38.59 48.84
N ARG A 213 34.92 -38.73 49.22
CA ARG A 213 35.65 -39.89 49.77
C ARG A 213 35.39 -41.29 49.18
N ASP A 214 36.47 -41.96 48.76
CA ASP A 214 36.97 -43.13 49.50
C ASP A 214 38.41 -43.50 49.11
N THR A 215 39.16 -44.01 50.10
CA THR A 215 40.52 -44.64 50.08
C THR A 215 41.74 -43.84 49.65
#